data_AF-D0INN1-F1
#
_entry.id   AF-D0INN1-F1
#
_cell.length_a   1.000
_cell.length_b   1.000
_cell.length_c   1.000
_cell.angle_alpha   90.00
_cell.angle_beta   90.00
_cell.angle_gamma   90.00
#
_symmetry.space_group_name_H-M   'P 1'
#
loop_
_entity.id
_entity.type
_entity.pdbx_description
1 polymer ?
#
loop_
_entity_poly.entity_id
_entity_poly.type
_entity_poly.pdbx_seq_one_letter_code
_entity_poly.pdbx_strand_id
1 'polypeptide(L)' 'ILSLMQMAKISSVLQIHQAQKKLLYIAILTYPTTGGVTASFGMLGDII' A
#
# COMPACT_ATOMS: atom_id res chain seq x y z
N ILE A 1 -10.97 0.17 14.92
CA ILE A 1 -9.62 0.74 15.17
C ILE A 1 -8.50 -0.20 14.72
N LEU A 2 -8.45 -1.46 15.16
CA LEU A 2 -7.38 -2.38 14.76
C LEU A 2 -7.21 -2.54 13.23
N SER A 3 -8.32 -2.62 12.49
CA SER A 3 -8.33 -2.68 11.02
C SER A 3 -7.78 -1.41 10.37
N LEU A 4 -8.14 -0.23 10.90
CA LEU A 4 -7.65 1.06 10.43
C LEU A 4 -6.14 1.20 10.63
N MET A 5 -5.62 0.77 11.78
CA MET A 5 -4.18 0.83 12.06
C MET A 5 -3.34 -0.06 11.13
N GLN A 6 -3.93 -1.11 10.54
CA GLN A 6 -3.21 -1.92 9.55
C GLN A 6 -2.85 -1.11 8.30
N MET A 7 -3.66 -0.12 7.92
CA MET A 7 -3.37 0.76 6.78
C MET A 7 -2.07 1.53 7.04
N ALA A 8 -1.97 2.21 8.19
CA ALA A 8 -0.77 2.95 8.57
C ALA A 8 0.47 2.03 8.69
N LYS A 9 0.30 0.84 9.26
CA LYS A 9 1.38 -0.14 9.41
C LYS A 9 1.92 -0.59 8.05
N ILE A 10 1.06 -0.98 7.12
CA ILE A 10 1.50 -1.48 5.81
C ILE A 10 2.09 -0.34 4.97
N SER A 11 1.46 0.83 4.94
CA SER A 11 1.97 1.99 4.20
C SER A 11 3.36 2.45 4.67
N SER A 12 3.64 2.40 5.99
CA SER A 12 4.96 2.78 6.51
C SER A 12 6.06 1.78 6.11
N VAL A 13 5.77 0.48 6.11
CA VAL A 13 6.71 -0.55 5.62
C VAL A 13 6.92 -0.42 4.12
N LEU A 14 5.86 -0.11 3.36
CA LEU A 14 5.94 0.13 1.92
C LEU A 14 6.88 1.29 1.60
N GLN A 15 6.79 2.39 2.35
CA GLN A 15 7.68 3.53 2.18
C GLN A 15 9.15 3.16 2.42
N ILE A 16 9.43 2.32 3.43
CA ILE A 16 10.79 1.81 3.66
C ILE A 16 11.26 0.94 2.48
N HIS A 17 10.37 0.09 1.96
CA HIS A 17 10.66 -0.78 0.82
C HIS A 17 11.06 0.00 -0.44
N GLN A 18 10.32 1.06 -0.76
CA GLN A 18 10.59 1.91 -1.92
C GLN A 18 11.75 2.88 -1.66
N ALA A 19 11.69 3.67 -0.59
CA ALA A 19 12.65 4.77 -0.37
C ALA A 19 14.03 4.28 0.13
N GLN A 20 14.07 3.32 1.05
CA GLN A 20 15.33 2.86 1.64
C GLN A 20 15.94 1.71 0.82
N LYS A 21 15.12 0.74 0.41
CA LYS A 21 15.62 -0.43 -0.32
C LYS A 21 15.59 -0.26 -1.84
N LYS A 22 14.91 0.77 -2.36
CA LYS A 22 14.80 1.05 -3.82
C LYS A 22 14.29 -0.15 -4.61
N LEU A 23 13.38 -0.90 -4.01
CA LEU A 23 12.76 -2.06 -4.61
C LEU A 23 11.41 -1.68 -5.19
N LEU A 24 11.11 -2.26 -6.37
CA LEU A 24 9.89 -1.99 -7.11
C LEU A 24 8.68 -2.63 -6.42
N TYR A 25 7.63 -1.84 -6.25
CA TYR A 25 6.33 -2.31 -5.81
C TYR A 25 5.26 -2.05 -6.88
N ILE A 26 4.69 -3.14 -7.40
CA ILE A 26 3.60 -3.10 -8.38
C ILE A 26 2.31 -3.52 -7.67
N ALA A 27 1.35 -2.60 -7.60
CA ALA A 27 -0.01 -2.91 -7.17
C ALA A 27 -0.78 -3.45 -8.37
N ILE A 28 -1.56 -4.52 -8.19
CA ILE A 28 -2.49 -5.02 -9.21
C ILE A 28 -3.88 -4.97 -8.59
N LEU A 29 -4.70 -4.05 -9.07
CA LEU A 29 -6.03 -3.82 -8.51
C LEU A 29 -7.07 -4.60 -9.29
N THR A 30 -7.67 -5.58 -8.61
CA THR A 30 -8.76 -6.38 -9.15
C THR A 30 -10.10 -5.87 -8.63
N TYR A 31 -11.16 -6.11 -9.40
CA TYR A 31 -12.49 -5.69 -9.02
C TYR A 31 -13.08 -6.64 -7.95
N PRO A 32 -13.65 -6.13 -6.84
CA PRO A 32 -13.64 -4.74 -6.38
C PRO A 32 -12.52 -4.46 -5.36
N THR A 33 -11.69 -3.44 -5.62
CA THR A 33 -10.78 -2.87 -4.61
C THR A 33 -11.30 -1.50 -4.18
N THR A 34 -11.79 -1.41 -2.93
CA THR A 34 -12.44 -0.19 -2.40
C THR A 34 -12.00 0.14 -0.98
N GLY A 35 -12.34 1.34 -0.51
CA GLY A 35 -12.19 1.74 0.88
C GLY A 35 -10.73 1.83 1.34
N GLY A 36 -10.43 1.23 2.49
CA GLY A 36 -9.14 1.37 3.16
C GLY A 36 -7.96 0.80 2.38
N VAL A 37 -8.16 -0.23 1.55
CA VAL A 37 -7.08 -0.80 0.72
C VAL A 37 -6.70 0.17 -0.39
N THR A 38 -7.68 0.75 -1.08
CA THR A 38 -7.46 1.79 -2.09
C THR A 38 -6.82 3.03 -1.47
N ALA A 39 -7.27 3.47 -0.29
CA ALA A 39 -6.71 4.64 0.39
C ALA A 39 -5.34 4.40 1.06
N SER A 40 -4.75 3.21 0.92
CA SER A 40 -3.45 2.88 1.50
C SER A 40 -2.56 2.20 0.46
N PHE A 41 -2.04 1.01 0.76
CA PHE A 41 -1.02 0.34 -0.05
C PHE A 41 -1.47 0.04 -1.49
N GLY A 42 -2.78 -0.04 -1.78
CA GLY A 42 -3.27 -0.29 -3.13
C GLY A 42 -3.01 0.86 -4.12
N MET A 43 -2.92 2.11 -3.65
CA MET A 43 -2.62 3.29 -4.49
C MET A 43 -1.20 3.83 -4.30
N LEU A 44 -0.41 3.23 -3.41
CA LEU A 44 0.97 3.65 -3.13
C LEU A 44 2.00 2.82 -3.94
N GLY A 45 1.53 2.16 -5.01
CA GLY A 45 2.36 1.50 -6.03
C GLY A 45 3.32 2.46 -6.72
N ASP A 46 4.54 2.00 -7.03
CA ASP A 46 5.34 2.67 -8.08
C ASP A 46 4.62 2.55 -9.43
N ILE A 47 3.93 1.41 -9.62
CA ILE A 47 3.03 1.10 -10.72
C ILE A 47 1.75 0.50 -10.12
N ILE A 48 0.59 0.85 -10.68
CA ILE A 48 -0.75 0.43 -10.26
C ILE A 48 -1.50 -0.20 -11.42
#